data_AF-A0A9W8WTZ5-F1
#
_entry.id   AF-A0A9W8WTZ5-F1
#
_cell.length_a   1.000
_cell.length_b   1.000
_cell.length_c   1.000
_cell.angle_alpha   90.00
_cell.angle_beta   90.00
_cell.angle_gamma   90.00
#
_symmetry.space_group_name_H-M   'P 1'
#
loop_
_entity.id
_entity.type
_entity.pdbx_description
1 polymer ?
#
loop_
_entity_poly.entity_id
_entity_poly.type
_entity_poly.pdbx_seq_one_letter_code
_entity_poly.pdbx_strand_id
1 'polypeptide(L)'
;MKASGVSINPKNSEENIVAITVEDHQQLKQIEDNVADLILCLDATSDTVATFTEMSAQYLERQEASSHEDGDESGAPGASTSVLWALQEKAREIAYTRRIAESLLSKIQNTRALISSLLERQSGHNIEEENRIMKEIAEKNSRDSSSMRVLTIITMVYLPCTIVSNFYSTQFVKQVDLEGGATRLGKAEPTEKAELPR
;
A
#
# COMPACT_ATOMS: atom_id res chain seq x y z
N MET A 1 41.53 -22.98 -7.05
CA MET A 1 40.58 -22.96 -5.93
C MET A 1 39.17 -22.88 -6.51
N LYS A 2 38.32 -23.83 -6.14
CA LYS A 2 37.00 -24.10 -6.73
C LYS A 2 35.97 -23.35 -5.88
N ALA A 3 35.41 -22.24 -6.37
CA ALA A 3 34.33 -21.55 -5.69
C ALA A 3 33.02 -22.28 -6.01
N SER A 4 32.51 -23.00 -5.01
CA SER A 4 31.28 -23.76 -5.05
C SER A 4 30.10 -22.82 -5.21
N GLY A 5 29.32 -23.00 -6.29
CA GLY A 5 28.05 -22.34 -6.48
C GLY A 5 27.07 -22.74 -5.38
N VAL A 6 26.53 -21.73 -4.70
CA VAL A 6 25.36 -21.90 -3.83
C VAL A 6 24.14 -21.98 -4.75
N SER A 7 23.64 -23.19 -4.95
CA SER A 7 22.36 -23.44 -5.60
C SER A 7 21.25 -22.96 -4.66
N ILE A 8 20.72 -21.77 -4.92
CA ILE A 8 19.50 -21.28 -4.27
C ILE A 8 18.33 -21.92 -5.01
N ASN A 9 17.76 -22.93 -4.37
CA ASN A 9 16.57 -23.64 -4.82
C ASN A 9 15.38 -22.66 -4.89
N PRO A 10 14.74 -22.42 -6.05
CA PRO A 10 13.75 -21.35 -6.22
C PRO A 10 12.33 -21.72 -5.77
N LYS A 11 12.14 -22.73 -4.90
CA LYS A 11 10.80 -23.29 -4.60
C LYS A 11 10.33 -23.16 -3.14
N ASN A 12 11.07 -22.47 -2.28
CA ASN A 12 10.71 -22.37 -0.84
C ASN A 12 10.87 -20.98 -0.22
N SER A 13 11.00 -19.92 -1.04
CA SER A 13 11.35 -18.57 -0.57
C SER A 13 10.19 -17.57 -0.60
N GLU A 14 8.98 -17.99 -0.94
CA GLU A 14 7.83 -17.09 -1.10
C GLU A 14 6.98 -16.94 0.18
N GLU A 15 7.20 -17.75 1.22
CA GLU A 15 6.32 -17.76 2.40
C GLU A 15 6.83 -16.98 3.62
N ASN A 16 7.90 -16.19 3.50
CA ASN A 16 8.35 -15.32 4.60
C ASN A 16 8.62 -13.89 4.17
N ILE A 17 7.94 -13.43 3.12
CA ILE A 17 7.79 -12.00 2.91
C ILE A 17 6.75 -11.55 3.93
N VAL A 18 7.22 -11.14 5.11
CA VAL A 18 6.39 -10.46 6.11
C VAL A 18 5.71 -9.31 5.38
N ALA A 19 4.42 -9.45 5.13
CA ALA A 19 3.61 -8.44 4.45
C ALA A 19 3.46 -7.26 5.41
N ILE A 20 4.42 -6.35 5.36
CA ILE A 20 4.38 -5.12 6.16
C ILE A 20 3.25 -4.27 5.60
N THR A 21 2.23 -4.07 6.41
CA THR A 21 1.03 -3.35 6.00
C THR A 21 1.20 -1.85 6.25
N VAL A 22 0.44 -1.03 5.53
CA VAL A 22 0.38 0.43 5.76
C VAL A 22 -0.08 0.73 7.20
N GLU A 23 -0.89 -0.16 7.78
CA GLU A 23 -1.34 -0.09 9.16
C GLU A 23 -0.16 -0.20 10.16
N ASP A 24 0.80 -1.10 9.91
CA ASP A 24 1.99 -1.24 10.75
C ASP A 24 2.85 0.04 10.71
N HIS A 25 2.92 0.69 9.55
CA HIS A 25 3.62 1.97 9.41
C HIS A 25 2.92 3.08 10.20
N GLN A 26 1.59 3.11 10.19
CA GLN A 26 0.80 4.10 10.94
C GLN A 26 0.87 3.88 12.45
N GLN A 27 0.81 2.62 12.91
CA GLN A 27 1.00 2.27 14.31
C GLN A 27 2.41 2.64 14.80
N LEU A 28 3.44 2.35 14.00
CA LEU A 28 4.81 2.70 14.35
C LEU A 28 5.00 4.23 14.44
N LYS A 29 4.37 4.99 13.56
CA LYS A 29 4.35 6.45 13.61
C LYS A 29 3.66 6.97 14.87
N GLN A 30 2.53 6.39 15.25
CA GLN A 30 1.85 6.76 16.49
C GLN A 30 2.71 6.47 17.73
N ILE A 31 3.44 5.36 17.74
CA ILE A 31 4.38 5.05 18.82
C ILE A 31 5.54 6.05 18.83
N GLU A 32 6.07 6.46 17.67
CA GLU A 32 7.10 7.50 17.56
C GLU A 32 6.64 8.83 18.18
N ASP A 33 5.45 9.29 17.80
CA ASP A 33 4.86 10.53 18.29
C ASP A 33 4.64 10.45 19.82
N ASN A 34 4.10 9.33 20.32
CA ASN A 34 3.92 9.10 21.76
C ASN A 34 5.24 9.10 22.54
N VAL A 35 6.31 8.53 21.98
CA VAL A 35 7.64 8.51 22.61
C VAL A 35 8.26 9.91 22.61
N ALA A 36 8.07 10.69 21.55
CA ALA A 36 8.50 12.08 21.51
C ALA A 36 7.80 12.93 22.58
N ASP A 37 6.47 12.78 22.71
CA ASP A 37 5.69 13.46 23.75
C ASP A 37 6.13 13.04 25.16
N LEU A 38 6.42 11.74 25.36
CA LEU A 38 6.96 11.25 26.62
C LEU A 38 8.31 11.89 26.97
N ILE A 39 9.21 12.05 26.00
CA ILE A 39 10.50 12.74 26.21
C ILE A 39 10.25 14.20 26.62
N LEU A 40 9.35 14.92 25.96
CA LEU A 40 9.00 16.29 26.34
C LEU A 40 8.44 16.38 27.77
N CYS A 41 7.60 15.42 28.17
CA CYS A 41 7.06 15.37 29.53
C CYS A 41 8.14 15.05 30.56
N LEU A 42 9.07 14.15 30.24
CA LEU A 42 10.22 13.84 31.10
C LEU A 42 11.15 15.04 31.25
N ASP A 43 11.33 15.85 30.20
CA ASP A 43 12.13 17.07 30.23
C ASP A 43 11.50 18.11 31.16
N ALA A 44 10.21 18.40 30.98
CA ALA A 44 9.48 19.31 31.86
C ALA A 44 9.48 18.83 33.32
N THR A 45 9.35 17.52 33.55
CA THR A 45 9.38 16.93 34.90
C THR A 45 10.79 17.03 35.50
N SER A 46 11.83 16.78 34.71
CA SER A 46 13.23 16.94 35.13
C SER A 46 13.54 18.37 35.53
N ASP A 47 13.12 19.35 34.72
CA ASP A 47 13.30 20.77 35.02
C ASP A 47 12.57 21.15 36.31
N THR A 48 11.34 20.67 36.47
CA THR A 48 10.56 20.89 37.70
C THR A 48 11.29 20.31 38.92
N VAL A 49 11.78 19.08 38.86
CA VAL A 49 12.55 18.47 39.96
C VAL A 49 13.87 19.21 40.22
N ALA A 50 14.54 19.71 39.18
CA ALA A 50 15.75 20.51 39.33
C ALA A 50 15.47 21.83 40.07
N THR A 51 14.40 22.54 39.72
CA THR A 51 13.99 23.77 40.42
C THR A 51 13.61 23.50 41.88
N PHE A 52 12.91 22.39 42.17
CA PHE A 52 12.61 21.98 43.54
C PHE A 52 13.86 21.63 44.34
N THR A 53 14.85 20.99 43.70
CA THR A 53 16.12 20.66 44.33
C THR A 53 16.90 21.92 44.68
N GLU A 54 16.98 22.87 43.76
CA GLU A 54 17.63 24.17 43.98
C GLU A 54 16.94 24.97 45.08
N MET A 55 15.59 25.03 45.05
CA MET A 55 14.80 25.67 46.08
C MET A 55 15.06 25.04 47.46
N SER A 56 15.05 23.71 47.54
CA SER A 56 15.30 22.99 48.80
C SER A 56 16.72 23.23 49.33
N ALA A 57 17.72 23.33 48.45
CA ALA A 57 19.09 23.67 48.84
C ALA A 57 19.18 25.10 49.39
N GLN A 58 18.53 26.08 48.75
CA GLN A 58 18.50 27.47 49.22
C GLN A 58 17.78 27.61 50.57
N TYR A 59 16.70 26.86 50.80
CA TYR A 59 16.02 26.83 52.09
C TYR A 59 16.92 26.28 53.21
N LEU A 60 17.71 25.25 52.91
CA LEU A 60 18.64 24.67 53.87
C LEU A 60 19.77 25.64 54.23
N GLU A 61 20.37 26.29 53.24
CA GLU A 61 21.43 27.29 53.44
C GLU A 61 20.94 28.49 54.27
N ARG A 62 19.70 28.94 54.03
CA ARG A 62 19.08 30.02 54.79
C ARG A 62 18.74 29.62 56.23
N GLN A 63 18.39 28.35 56.45
CA GLN A 63 18.11 27.81 57.78
C GLN A 63 19.39 27.70 58.61
N GLU A 64 20.48 27.18 58.02
CA GLU A 64 21.79 27.09 58.68
C GLU A 64 22.35 28.48 59.05
N ALA A 65 22.21 29.46 58.16
CA ALA A 65 22.63 30.85 58.43
C ALA A 65 21.87 31.50 59.61
N SER A 66 20.64 31.07 59.89
CA SER A 66 19.81 31.58 60.99
C SER A 66 19.97 30.85 62.33
N SER A 67 20.64 29.68 62.34
CA SER A 67 20.74 28.80 63.52
C SER A 67 21.99 29.08 64.38
N HIS A 68 22.74 30.14 64.09
CA HIS A 68 24.06 30.39 64.69
C HIS A 68 24.05 31.26 65.96
N GLU A 69 22.88 31.66 66.49
CA GLU A 69 22.79 32.59 67.64
C GLU A 69 22.20 32.06 68.95
N ASP A 70 21.64 30.85 69.08
CA ASP A 70 21.28 30.35 70.41
C ASP A 70 21.32 28.82 70.50
N GLY A 71 22.06 28.33 71.51
CA GLY A 71 22.22 26.91 71.77
C GLY A 71 20.95 26.32 72.39
N ASP A 72 20.22 25.52 71.62
CA ASP A 72 19.40 24.45 72.18
C ASP A 72 19.27 23.29 71.18
N GLU A 73 19.83 22.16 71.55
CA GLU A 73 19.86 20.91 70.80
C GLU A 73 18.49 20.22 70.86
N SER A 74 17.61 20.41 69.86
CA SER A 74 16.58 19.37 69.59
C SER A 74 15.82 19.44 68.25
N GLY A 75 16.23 20.26 67.28
CA GLY A 75 15.60 20.32 65.95
C GLY A 75 16.31 19.42 64.94
N ALA A 76 15.77 18.24 64.64
CA ALA A 76 16.37 17.24 63.77
C ALA A 76 16.74 17.78 62.35
N PRO A 77 18.04 17.97 62.02
CA PRO A 77 18.49 18.43 60.69
C PRO A 77 18.29 17.38 59.57
N GLY A 78 17.90 16.15 59.95
CA GLY A 78 17.83 15.01 59.05
C GLY A 78 16.63 15.00 58.09
N ALA A 79 15.55 15.74 58.38
CA ALA A 79 14.35 15.70 57.55
C ALA A 79 14.55 16.44 56.20
N SER A 80 15.12 17.65 56.22
CA SER A 80 15.35 18.45 55.00
C SER A 80 16.43 17.84 54.10
N THR A 81 17.49 17.27 54.69
CA THR A 81 18.55 16.57 53.95
C THR A 81 18.05 15.25 53.33
N SER A 82 17.14 14.55 54.00
CA SER A 82 16.47 13.36 53.45
C SER A 82 15.60 13.69 52.23
N VAL A 83 14.85 14.81 52.27
CA VAL A 83 14.02 15.27 51.14
C VAL A 83 14.89 15.65 49.93
N LEU A 84 16.00 16.35 50.15
CA LEU A 84 16.94 16.71 49.08
C LEU A 84 17.54 15.46 48.41
N TRP A 85 17.94 14.46 49.20
CA TRP A 85 18.46 13.20 48.68
C TRP A 85 17.41 12.42 47.88
N ALA A 86 16.15 12.38 48.37
CA ALA A 86 15.06 11.74 47.66
C ALA A 86 14.73 12.42 46.32
N LEU A 87 14.75 13.77 46.28
CA LEU A 87 14.58 14.56 45.04
C LEU A 87 15.70 14.27 44.04
N GLN A 88 16.94 14.22 44.51
CA GLN A 88 18.10 13.93 43.67
C GLN A 88 18.06 12.51 43.07
N GLU A 89 17.60 11.53 43.84
CA GLU A 89 17.39 10.17 43.33
C GLU A 89 16.26 10.15 42.28
N LYS A 90 15.16 10.89 42.49
CA LYS A 90 14.11 11.02 41.48
C LYS A 90 14.57 11.71 40.21
N ALA A 91 15.42 12.73 40.31
CA ALA A 91 16.05 13.35 39.14
C ALA A 91 16.88 12.32 38.33
N ARG A 92 17.61 11.44 39.03
CA ARG A 92 18.42 10.38 38.41
C ARG A 92 17.55 9.33 37.71
N GLU A 93 16.44 8.93 38.33
CA GLU A 93 15.46 8.01 37.72
C GLU A 93 14.82 8.61 36.46
N ILE A 94 14.43 9.89 36.49
CA ILE A 94 13.86 10.60 35.32
C ILE A 94 14.89 10.67 34.18
N ALA A 95 16.15 11.03 34.49
CA ALA A 95 17.22 11.08 33.49
C ALA A 95 17.51 9.71 32.86
N TYR A 96 17.45 8.63 33.66
CA TYR A 96 17.58 7.27 33.15
C TYR A 96 16.44 6.89 32.20
N THR A 97 15.20 7.21 32.59
CA THR A 97 14.00 6.91 31.80
C THR A 97 13.99 7.69 30.49
N ARG A 98 14.46 8.95 30.51
CA ARG A 98 14.69 9.77 29.30
C ARG A 98 15.64 9.08 28.32
N ARG A 99 16.79 8.58 28.78
CA ARG A 99 17.76 7.89 27.90
C ARG A 99 17.17 6.62 27.27
N ILE A 100 16.32 5.90 28.00
CA ILE A 100 15.60 4.75 27.45
C ILE A 100 14.64 5.20 26.34
N ALA A 101 13.87 6.27 26.58
CA ALA A 101 12.94 6.82 25.60
C ALA A 101 13.67 7.30 24.32
N GLU A 102 14.82 7.98 24.47
CA GLU A 102 15.67 8.38 23.34
C GLU A 102 16.21 7.17 22.55
N SER A 103 16.65 6.11 23.25
CA SER A 103 17.07 4.86 22.60
C SER A 103 15.93 4.19 21.84
N LEU A 104 14.73 4.18 22.43
CA LEU A 104 13.53 3.65 21.81
C LEU A 104 13.16 4.45 20.55
N LEU A 105 13.19 5.78 20.62
CA LEU A 105 12.94 6.66 19.49
C LEU A 105 13.89 6.39 18.32
N SER A 106 15.19 6.27 18.61
CA SER A 106 16.19 5.95 17.58
C SER A 106 15.92 4.59 16.92
N LYS A 107 15.53 3.57 17.70
CA LYS A 107 15.15 2.26 17.16
C LYS A 107 13.91 2.34 16.27
N ILE A 108 12.88 3.07 16.70
CA ILE A 108 11.64 3.27 15.93
C ILE A 108 11.95 3.96 14.60
N GLN A 109 12.76 5.02 14.61
CA GLN A 109 13.14 5.74 13.40
C GLN A 109 13.90 4.85 12.41
N ASN A 110 14.83 4.02 12.90
CA ASN A 110 15.54 3.05 12.07
C ASN A 110 14.60 2.00 11.47
N THR A 111 13.71 1.43 12.27
CA THR A 111 12.72 0.47 11.78
C THR A 111 11.79 1.10 10.75
N ARG A 112 11.35 2.34 10.96
CA ARG A 112 10.51 3.08 10.00
C ARG A 112 11.24 3.26 8.66
N ALA A 113 12.51 3.65 8.69
CA ALA A 113 13.31 3.81 7.47
C ALA A 113 13.44 2.49 6.69
N LEU A 114 13.67 1.37 7.40
CA LEU A 114 13.71 0.04 6.79
C LEU A 114 12.35 -0.37 6.18
N ILE A 115 11.26 -0.13 6.90
CA ILE A 115 9.89 -0.39 6.40
C ILE A 115 9.60 0.42 5.15
N SER A 116 9.91 1.73 5.16
CA SER A 116 9.73 2.59 3.98
C SER A 116 10.52 2.09 2.78
N SER A 117 11.79 1.69 2.98
CA SER A 117 12.62 1.14 1.91
C SER A 117 12.08 -0.19 1.36
N LEU A 118 11.54 -1.05 2.24
CA LEU A 118 10.94 -2.31 1.82
C LEU A 118 9.64 -2.08 1.03
N LEU A 119 8.79 -1.16 1.50
CA LEU A 119 7.54 -0.81 0.85
C LEU A 119 7.77 -0.16 -0.53
N GLU A 120 8.77 0.71 -0.64
CA GLU A 120 9.20 1.28 -1.92
C GLU A 120 9.67 0.20 -2.90
N ARG A 121 10.47 -0.76 -2.41
CA ARG A 121 10.93 -1.89 -3.23
C ARG A 121 9.78 -2.80 -3.69
N GLN A 122 8.83 -3.08 -2.80
CA GLN A 122 7.66 -3.89 -3.12
C GLN A 122 6.73 -3.18 -4.11
N SER A 123 6.51 -1.88 -3.91
CA SER A 123 5.72 -1.05 -4.83
C SER A 123 6.37 -0.98 -6.21
N GLY A 124 7.69 -0.76 -6.29
CA GLY A 124 8.43 -0.75 -7.55
C GLY A 124 8.32 -2.09 -8.29
N HIS A 125 8.48 -3.20 -7.56
CA HIS A 125 8.37 -4.54 -8.16
C HIS A 125 6.97 -4.83 -8.70
N ASN A 126 5.92 -4.47 -7.96
CA ASN A 126 4.54 -4.63 -8.42
C ASN A 126 4.25 -3.80 -9.68
N ILE A 127 4.75 -2.57 -9.74
CA ILE A 127 4.60 -1.69 -10.92
C ILE A 127 5.34 -2.26 -12.13
N GLU A 128 6.53 -2.83 -11.95
CA GLU A 128 7.28 -3.47 -13.04
C GLU A 128 6.53 -4.68 -13.61
N GLU A 129 5.99 -5.54 -12.74
CA GLU A 129 5.22 -6.71 -13.18
C GLU A 129 3.89 -6.29 -13.84
N GLU A 130 3.19 -5.30 -13.28
CA GLU A 130 1.97 -4.76 -13.89
C GLU A 130 2.25 -4.16 -15.29
N ASN A 131 3.35 -3.42 -15.44
CA ASN A 131 3.77 -2.89 -16.74
C ASN A 131 4.09 -4.00 -17.75
N ARG A 132 4.70 -5.10 -17.30
CA ARG A 132 4.98 -6.25 -18.16
C ARG A 132 3.69 -6.94 -18.62
N ILE A 133 2.74 -7.15 -17.72
CA ILE A 133 1.43 -7.72 -18.06
C ILE A 133 0.68 -6.77 -19.01
N MET A 134 0.67 -5.47 -18.73
CA MET A 134 0.02 -4.46 -19.58
C MET A 134 0.64 -4.44 -20.99
N LYS A 135 1.96 -4.55 -21.09
CA LYS A 135 2.66 -4.65 -22.39
C LYS A 135 2.24 -5.92 -23.13
N GLU A 136 2.16 -7.05 -22.45
CA GLU A 136 1.70 -8.31 -23.06
C GLU A 136 0.24 -8.21 -23.54
N ILE A 137 -0.64 -7.60 -22.74
CA ILE A 137 -2.04 -7.35 -23.13
C ILE A 137 -2.10 -6.42 -24.36
N ALA A 138 -1.30 -5.35 -24.38
CA ALA A 138 -1.25 -4.44 -25.52
C ALA A 138 -0.76 -5.13 -26.80
N GLU A 139 0.25 -6.00 -26.70
CA GLU A 139 0.74 -6.81 -27.82
C GLU A 139 -0.34 -7.80 -28.33
N LYS A 140 -1.04 -8.48 -27.42
CA LYS A 140 -2.16 -9.37 -27.78
C LYS A 140 -3.31 -8.61 -28.45
N ASN A 141 -3.72 -7.48 -27.88
CA ASN A 141 -4.78 -6.62 -28.45
C ASN A 141 -4.41 -6.09 -29.84
N SER A 142 -3.14 -5.74 -30.06
CA SER A 142 -2.63 -5.36 -31.39
C SER A 142 -2.81 -6.50 -32.41
N ARG A 143 -2.50 -7.73 -32.00
CA ARG A 143 -2.65 -8.93 -32.84
C ARG A 143 -4.12 -9.26 -33.13
N ASP A 144 -4.99 -9.11 -32.13
CA ASP A 144 -6.42 -9.34 -32.27
C ASP A 144 -7.06 -8.28 -33.19
N SER A 145 -6.61 -7.02 -33.10
CA SER A 145 -7.01 -5.95 -34.04
C SER A 145 -6.64 -6.28 -35.49
N SER A 146 -5.45 -6.85 -35.72
CA SER A 146 -5.06 -7.30 -37.07
C SER A 146 -5.95 -8.45 -37.57
N SER A 147 -6.25 -9.41 -36.71
CA SER A 147 -7.10 -10.56 -37.06
C SER A 147 -8.53 -10.12 -37.38
N MET A 148 -9.06 -9.18 -36.60
CA MET A 148 -10.38 -8.58 -36.82
C MET A 148 -10.45 -7.88 -38.19
N ARG A 149 -9.40 -7.13 -38.57
CA ARG A 149 -9.33 -6.48 -39.89
C ARG A 149 -9.42 -7.49 -41.04
N VAL A 150 -8.69 -8.60 -40.94
CA VAL A 150 -8.70 -9.65 -41.96
C VAL A 150 -10.10 -10.27 -42.07
N LEU A 151 -10.74 -10.58 -40.93
CA LEU A 151 -12.09 -11.14 -40.91
C LEU A 151 -13.10 -10.17 -41.57
N THR A 152 -13.04 -8.88 -41.23
CA THR A 152 -13.91 -7.86 -41.83
C THR A 152 -13.74 -7.77 -43.35
N ILE A 153 -12.51 -7.85 -43.88
CA ILE A 153 -12.27 -7.83 -45.33
C ILE A 153 -12.91 -9.06 -46.00
N ILE A 154 -12.71 -10.25 -45.43
CA ILE A 154 -13.32 -11.49 -45.95
C ILE A 154 -14.84 -11.33 -45.97
N THR A 155 -15.44 -10.87 -44.87
CA THR A 155 -16.88 -10.63 -44.78
C THR A 155 -17.36 -9.59 -45.80
N MET A 156 -16.66 -8.47 -45.99
CA MET A 156 -17.02 -7.45 -47.00
C MET A 156 -17.03 -7.98 -48.43
N VAL A 157 -16.15 -8.93 -48.77
CA VAL A 157 -16.12 -9.54 -50.11
C VAL A 157 -17.17 -10.63 -50.24
N TYR A 158 -17.31 -11.48 -49.21
CA TYR A 158 -18.17 -12.65 -49.28
C TYR A 158 -19.66 -12.30 -49.17
N LEU A 159 -20.04 -11.32 -48.34
CA LEU A 159 -21.44 -10.89 -48.20
C LEU A 159 -22.15 -10.56 -49.52
N PRO A 160 -21.65 -9.62 -50.35
CA PRO A 160 -22.29 -9.30 -51.63
C PRO A 160 -22.25 -10.47 -52.60
N CYS A 161 -21.17 -11.27 -52.58
CA CYS A 161 -21.05 -12.45 -53.44
C CYS A 161 -22.08 -13.53 -53.07
N THR A 162 -22.33 -13.75 -51.77
CA THR A 162 -23.38 -14.64 -51.27
C THR A 162 -24.77 -14.14 -51.67
N ILE A 163 -25.03 -12.83 -51.61
CA ILE A 163 -26.31 -12.25 -52.07
C ILE A 163 -26.51 -12.50 -53.57
N VAL A 164 -25.49 -12.25 -54.39
CA VAL A 164 -25.54 -12.51 -55.84
C VAL A 164 -25.75 -13.99 -56.12
N SER A 165 -24.98 -14.87 -55.48
CA SER A 165 -25.12 -16.33 -55.64
C SER A 165 -26.51 -16.81 -55.22
N ASN A 166 -27.05 -16.30 -54.11
CA ASN A 166 -28.41 -16.62 -53.67
C ASN A 166 -29.45 -16.13 -54.69
N PHE A 167 -29.27 -14.93 -55.26
CA PHE A 167 -30.18 -14.41 -56.27
C PHE A 167 -30.24 -15.29 -57.52
N TYR A 168 -29.09 -15.79 -58.00
CA TYR A 168 -29.02 -16.72 -59.14
C TYR A 168 -29.42 -18.16 -58.78
N SER A 169 -29.22 -18.58 -57.53
CA SER A 169 -29.54 -19.94 -57.08
C SER A 169 -31.01 -20.10 -56.66
N THR A 170 -31.68 -19.03 -56.28
CA THR A 170 -33.14 -19.01 -56.16
C THR A 170 -33.74 -19.01 -57.57
N GLN A 171 -34.64 -19.95 -57.84
CA GLN A 171 -35.30 -20.16 -59.14
C GLN A 171 -36.26 -19.02 -59.53
N PHE A 172 -35.82 -17.76 -59.51
CA PHE A 172 -36.56 -16.63 -60.05
C PHE A 172 -36.65 -16.66 -61.59
N VAL A 173 -35.90 -17.56 -62.23
CA VAL A 173 -36.11 -17.97 -63.63
C VAL A 173 -36.59 -19.41 -63.62
N LYS A 174 -37.91 -19.61 -63.58
CA LYS A 174 -38.51 -20.89 -64.02
C LYS A 174 -38.24 -21.02 -65.52
N GLN A 175 -37.26 -21.84 -65.90
CA GLN A 175 -37.25 -22.41 -67.24
C GLN A 175 -38.41 -23.42 -67.28
N VAL A 176 -39.52 -23.02 -67.91
CA VAL A 176 -40.61 -23.94 -68.21
C VAL A 176 -40.18 -24.67 -69.48
N ASP A 177 -39.60 -25.85 -69.32
CA ASP A 177 -39.38 -26.74 -70.46
C ASP A 177 -40.73 -27.29 -70.91
N LEU A 178 -41.25 -26.77 -72.02
CA LEU A 178 -42.21 -27.50 -72.83
C LEU A 178 -41.44 -28.33 -73.85
N GLU A 179 -41.78 -29.63 -73.91
CA GLU A 179 -41.36 -30.56 -74.96
C GLU A 179 -41.63 -29.94 -76.35
N GLY A 180 -40.63 -29.30 -76.95
CA GLY A 180 -40.83 -28.59 -78.21
C GLY A 180 -39.80 -27.52 -78.61
N GLY A 181 -38.72 -27.30 -77.85
CA GLY A 181 -37.52 -26.61 -78.36
C GLY A 181 -37.62 -25.09 -78.58
N ALA A 182 -38.42 -24.36 -77.79
CA ALA A 182 -38.37 -22.90 -77.78
C ALA A 182 -38.50 -22.34 -76.34
N THR A 183 -37.42 -21.73 -75.83
CA THR A 183 -37.39 -21.15 -74.48
C THR A 183 -37.89 -19.70 -74.51
N ARG A 184 -38.93 -19.38 -73.74
CA ARG A 184 -39.32 -17.99 -73.45
C ARG A 184 -39.20 -17.71 -71.95
N LEU A 185 -38.47 -16.64 -71.58
CA LEU A 185 -38.38 -16.16 -70.20
C LEU A 185 -39.70 -15.50 -69.77
N GLY A 186 -40.37 -16.08 -68.78
CA GLY A 186 -41.47 -15.44 -68.06
C GLY A 186 -41.01 -14.96 -66.68
N LYS A 187 -41.23 -13.69 -66.35
CA LYS A 187 -41.07 -13.16 -64.98
C LYS A 187 -42.16 -13.75 -64.08
N ALA A 188 -41.77 -14.26 -62.90
CA ALA A 188 -42.70 -14.73 -61.90
C ALA A 188 -43.35 -13.55 -61.16
N GLU A 189 -44.67 -13.47 -61.22
CA GLU A 189 -45.51 -12.55 -60.43
C GLU A 189 -45.94 -13.27 -59.14
N PRO A 190 -45.83 -12.66 -57.95
CA PRO A 190 -46.23 -13.30 -56.70
C PRO A 190 -47.74 -13.16 -56.47
N THR A 191 -48.47 -14.27 -56.52
CA THR A 191 -49.88 -14.32 -56.10
C THR A 191 -49.99 -14.22 -54.58
N GLU A 192 -50.35 -13.04 -54.11
CA GLU A 192 -50.82 -12.68 -52.79
C GLU A 192 -52.14 -13.42 -52.49
N LYS A 193 -52.13 -14.33 -51.50
CA LYS A 193 -53.33 -15.01 -51.02
C LYS A 193 -53.96 -14.18 -49.89
N ALA A 194 -55.14 -13.64 -50.16
CA ALA A 194 -56.06 -13.11 -49.18
C ALA A 194 -56.94 -14.26 -48.62
N GLU A 195 -56.94 -14.46 -47.31
CA GLU A 195 -57.98 -15.23 -46.60
C GLU A 195 -58.43 -14.43 -45.36
N LEU A 196 -59.71 -14.06 -45.34
CA LEU A 196 -60.42 -13.38 -44.24
C LEU A 196 -60.87 -14.38 -43.15
N PRO A 197 -60.97 -13.97 -41.87
CA PRO A 197 -61.55 -14.78 -40.81
C PRO A 197 -63.06 -14.52 -40.61
N ARG A 198 -63.78 -15.55 -40.17
CA ARG A 198 -64.97 -15.46 -39.31
C ARG A 198 -64.73 -16.31 -38.08
#